data_AF-A0A5E4U8Q7-F1
#
_entry.id   AF-A0A5E4U8Q7-F1
#
_cell.length_a   1.000
_cell.length_b   1.000
_cell.length_c   1.000
_cell.angle_alpha   90.00
_cell.angle_beta   90.00
_cell.angle_gamma   90.00
#
_symmetry.space_group_name_H-M   'P 1'
#
loop_
_entity.id
_entity.type
_entity.pdbx_description
1 polymer ?
#
loop_
_entity_poly.entity_id
_entity_poly.type
_entity_poly.pdbx_seq_one_letter_code
_entity_poly.pdbx_strand_id
1 'polypeptide(L)'
;MQRSLFLKRQNRQQCDARGVTGRELLLSASRRGWLSLAGAFVLAAGLAACAGLPFGNDYTFSEAQLQRALDRKFPFDRHVLAVLDVNLSHPRLTLLPERNRLAVAVDATIAHPLDGAPFTGTLAIESALAYDPATMSVVLRDPEVRNFTVDRLPERWSRQLNAAGALIATQLLQGAPIYTFKPEQLNIGGVPRQPGQITVLSHGVNVRFDSR
;
A
#
# COMPACT_ATOMS: atom_id res chain seq x y z
N MET A 1 -49.26 -16.17 36.53
CA MET A 1 -49.30 -15.46 35.23
C MET A 1 -48.01 -14.64 35.11
N GLN A 2 -46.80 -15.16 34.87
CA GLN A 2 -46.22 -15.89 33.74
C GLN A 2 -46.25 -15.16 32.37
N ARG A 3 -45.03 -14.93 31.84
CA ARG A 3 -44.60 -14.84 30.43
C ARG A 3 -44.54 -13.45 29.77
N SER A 4 -43.33 -12.87 29.69
CA SER A 4 -42.73 -12.37 28.43
C SER A 4 -41.41 -11.61 28.66
N LEU A 5 -40.38 -12.31 29.13
CA LEU A 5 -38.98 -11.88 28.99
C LEU A 5 -38.18 -13.08 28.51
N PHE A 6 -38.23 -13.37 27.21
CA PHE A 6 -37.42 -14.46 26.65
C PHE A 6 -37.21 -14.28 25.15
N LEU A 7 -36.35 -13.35 24.73
CA LEU A 7 -35.72 -13.41 23.40
C LEU A 7 -34.40 -12.61 23.32
N LYS A 8 -33.59 -12.62 24.38
CA LYS A 8 -32.25 -12.00 24.39
C LYS A 8 -31.22 -12.84 25.16
N ARG A 9 -31.14 -14.14 24.87
CA ARG A 9 -30.16 -15.08 25.46
C ARG A 9 -29.77 -16.18 24.48
N GLN A 10 -29.14 -15.85 23.35
CA GLN A 10 -28.63 -16.92 22.47
C GLN A 10 -27.31 -16.59 21.76
N ASN A 11 -26.47 -15.70 22.28
CA ASN A 11 -25.14 -15.49 21.68
C ASN A 11 -24.05 -15.04 22.67
N ARG A 12 -24.11 -15.56 23.89
CA ARG A 12 -22.98 -15.56 24.83
C ARG A 12 -22.97 -16.93 25.49
N GLN A 13 -21.80 -17.53 25.58
CA GLN A 13 -21.50 -18.76 26.33
C GLN A 13 -21.74 -20.07 25.56
N GLN A 14 -20.82 -20.36 24.64
CA GLN A 14 -20.49 -21.72 24.23
C GLN A 14 -18.96 -21.87 24.15
N CYS A 15 -18.35 -21.85 25.33
CA CYS A 15 -17.09 -22.54 25.61
C CYS A 15 -17.34 -23.31 26.91
N ASP A 16 -18.13 -24.37 26.79
CA ASP A 16 -18.42 -25.26 27.91
C ASP A 16 -17.44 -26.42 27.84
N ALA A 17 -16.63 -26.50 28.88
CA ALA A 17 -15.61 -27.50 29.09
C ALA A 17 -16.29 -28.84 29.35
N ARG A 18 -16.23 -29.76 28.38
CA ARG A 18 -16.57 -31.16 28.62
C ARG A 18 -15.40 -31.85 29.29
N GLY A 19 -15.49 -31.91 30.62
CA GLY A 19 -14.86 -32.94 31.43
C GLY A 19 -15.42 -34.32 31.05
N VAL A 20 -14.54 -35.29 30.90
CA VAL A 20 -14.88 -36.71 30.86
C VAL A 20 -14.31 -37.33 32.12
N THR A 21 -15.22 -37.78 32.99
CA THR A 21 -14.98 -38.57 34.19
C THR A 21 -15.00 -40.05 33.82
N GLY A 22 -14.07 -40.86 34.33
CA GLY A 22 -14.18 -42.31 34.14
C GLY A 22 -13.01 -43.18 34.63
N ARG A 23 -12.88 -43.30 35.95
CA ARG A 23 -12.51 -44.50 36.75
C ARG A 23 -11.26 -45.31 36.39
N GLU A 24 -10.33 -45.23 37.34
CA GLU A 24 -9.60 -46.33 38.01
C GLU A 24 -9.32 -47.61 37.23
N LEU A 25 -8.03 -47.91 37.05
CA LEU A 25 -7.47 -49.22 37.39
C LEU A 25 -6.01 -49.03 37.81
N LEU A 26 -5.76 -49.40 39.07
CA LEU A 26 -4.46 -49.59 39.72
C LEU A 26 -3.55 -50.47 38.86
N LEU A 27 -2.25 -50.13 38.74
CA LEU A 27 -1.15 -51.10 38.85
C LEU A 27 0.22 -50.42 38.81
N SER A 28 0.95 -50.65 39.91
CA SER A 28 2.41 -50.74 40.04
C SER A 28 3.28 -49.58 39.53
N ALA A 29 3.77 -48.80 40.49
CA ALA A 29 5.08 -48.18 40.40
C ALA A 29 6.16 -49.27 40.28
N SER A 30 6.87 -49.31 39.16
CA SER A 30 8.15 -50.02 39.06
C SER A 30 9.20 -49.07 38.53
N ARG A 31 10.18 -48.83 39.41
CA ARG A 31 11.39 -48.06 39.17
C ARG A 31 12.29 -48.93 38.29
N ARG A 32 12.75 -48.44 37.15
CA ARG A 32 14.09 -48.65 36.57
C ARG A 32 14.13 -48.09 35.15
N GLY A 33 15.27 -47.48 34.85
CA GLY A 33 15.41 -46.53 33.76
C GLY A 33 15.44 -47.15 32.37
N TRP A 34 15.38 -46.28 31.38
CA TRP A 34 16.19 -46.40 30.19
C TRP A 34 16.34 -45.06 29.48
N LEU A 35 17.49 -44.97 28.85
CA LEU A 35 18.10 -43.82 28.20
C LEU A 35 17.33 -43.36 26.96
N SER A 36 17.47 -42.06 26.70
CA SER A 36 17.67 -41.39 25.40
C SER A 36 16.74 -41.74 24.24
N LEU A 37 16.08 -40.71 23.68
CA LEU A 37 16.08 -40.42 22.24
C LEU A 37 15.34 -39.12 21.91
N ALA A 38 15.98 -38.30 21.06
CA ALA A 38 15.45 -37.42 20.00
C ALA A 38 14.21 -36.53 20.31
N GLY A 39 14.14 -35.25 19.99
CA GLY A 39 14.71 -34.53 18.87
C GLY A 39 13.76 -33.35 18.55
N ALA A 40 14.33 -32.28 18.01
CA ALA A 40 13.73 -31.06 17.44
C ALA A 40 12.19 -30.85 17.49
N PHE A 41 11.77 -29.75 18.10
CA PHE A 41 10.55 -29.03 17.72
C PHE A 41 10.90 -27.56 17.48
N VAL A 42 11.38 -27.27 16.27
CA VAL A 42 11.47 -25.93 15.71
C VAL A 42 10.31 -25.79 14.72
N LEU A 43 9.71 -24.59 14.67
CA LEU A 43 8.67 -24.09 13.77
C LEU A 43 7.21 -24.31 14.21
N ALA A 44 6.66 -23.30 14.90
CA ALA A 44 5.26 -22.91 14.70
C ALA A 44 5.26 -21.53 14.04
N ALA A 45 4.92 -21.56 12.75
CA ALA A 45 4.92 -20.45 11.82
C ALA A 45 3.92 -19.35 12.21
N GLY A 46 4.37 -18.09 12.12
CA GLY A 46 3.48 -16.93 12.09
C GLY A 46 2.75 -16.89 10.75
N LEU A 47 1.45 -17.21 10.74
CA LEU A 47 0.55 -16.85 9.64
C LEU A 47 -0.19 -15.57 10.01
N ALA A 48 0.43 -14.44 9.69
CA ALA A 48 -0.24 -13.15 9.58
C ALA A 48 -0.01 -12.62 8.16
N ALA A 49 -1.03 -12.77 7.30
CA ALA A 49 -1.40 -11.88 6.18
C ALA A 49 -2.17 -12.64 5.09
N CYS A 50 -3.45 -12.92 5.31
CA CYS A 50 -4.36 -13.15 4.19
C CYS A 50 -4.72 -11.77 3.60
N ALA A 51 -3.96 -11.30 2.62
CA ALA A 51 -4.35 -10.18 1.76
C ALA A 51 -4.93 -10.74 0.46
N GLY A 52 -6.25 -10.63 0.28
CA GLY A 52 -6.95 -10.96 -0.97
C GLY A 52 -7.58 -12.35 -1.00
N LEU A 53 -8.90 -12.39 -1.22
CA LEU A 53 -9.67 -13.61 -1.41
C LEU A 53 -9.20 -14.40 -2.66
N PRO A 54 -9.32 -15.74 -2.62
CA PRO A 54 -9.27 -16.60 -3.82
C PRO A 54 -10.52 -16.50 -4.73
N PHE A 55 -11.55 -15.72 -4.35
CA PHE A 55 -12.81 -15.52 -5.08
C PHE A 55 -13.42 -14.11 -4.92
N GLY A 56 -12.63 -13.12 -4.52
CA GLY A 56 -13.10 -11.73 -4.37
C GLY A 56 -13.17 -11.03 -5.72
N ASN A 57 -14.16 -10.15 -5.91
CA ASN A 57 -14.25 -9.27 -7.08
C ASN A 57 -13.48 -7.96 -6.85
N ASP A 58 -12.55 -7.93 -5.91
CA ASP A 58 -11.77 -6.76 -5.56
C ASP A 58 -10.35 -7.10 -5.12
N TYR A 59 -9.46 -6.15 -5.28
CA TYR A 59 -8.07 -6.22 -4.86
C TYR A 59 -7.68 -4.95 -4.10
N THR A 60 -7.10 -5.09 -2.92
CA THR A 60 -6.64 -3.95 -2.11
C THR A 60 -5.12 -3.90 -2.04
N PHE A 61 -4.53 -2.82 -2.55
CA PHE A 61 -3.12 -2.48 -2.38
C PHE A 61 -2.92 -1.80 -1.03
N SER A 62 -1.97 -2.26 -0.22
CA SER A 62 -1.63 -1.53 1.00
C SER A 62 -0.79 -0.29 0.70
N GLU A 63 -0.84 0.71 1.58
CA GLU A 63 0.01 1.91 1.49
C GLU A 63 1.49 1.56 1.31
N ALA A 64 1.99 0.57 2.06
CA ALA A 64 3.37 0.12 1.96
C ALA A 64 3.71 -0.48 0.58
N GLN A 65 2.77 -1.15 -0.08
CA GLN A 65 2.98 -1.64 -1.45
C GLN A 65 3.04 -0.49 -2.46
N LEU A 66 2.18 0.51 -2.29
CA LEU A 66 2.14 1.71 -3.14
C LEU A 66 3.42 2.55 -2.95
N GLN A 67 3.85 2.75 -1.71
CA GLN A 67 5.12 3.42 -1.37
C GLN A 67 6.30 2.73 -2.05
N ARG A 68 6.43 1.41 -1.90
CA ARG A 68 7.51 0.64 -2.57
C ARG A 68 7.44 0.74 -4.09
N ALA A 69 6.25 0.87 -4.66
CA ALA A 69 6.11 1.05 -6.10
C ALA A 69 6.55 2.43 -6.57
N LEU A 70 6.29 3.44 -5.74
CA LEU A 70 6.77 4.79 -5.95
C LEU A 70 8.29 4.86 -5.79
N ASP A 71 8.86 4.26 -4.74
CA ASP A 71 10.31 4.24 -4.46
C ASP A 71 11.13 3.75 -5.66
N ARG A 72 10.63 2.76 -6.40
CA ARG A 72 11.30 2.22 -7.61
C ARG A 72 11.45 3.23 -8.75
N LYS A 73 10.73 4.35 -8.72
CA LYS A 73 10.82 5.42 -9.72
C LYS A 73 11.83 6.50 -9.35
N PHE A 74 12.41 6.43 -8.15
CA PHE A 74 13.36 7.40 -7.63
C PHE A 74 14.75 6.74 -7.42
N PRO A 75 15.84 7.54 -7.44
CA PRO A 75 15.88 8.98 -7.68
C PRO A 75 15.51 9.37 -9.13
N PHE A 76 15.05 10.61 -9.30
CA PHE A 76 14.71 11.15 -10.62
C PHE A 76 15.48 12.44 -10.87
N ASP A 77 16.34 12.41 -11.89
CA ASP A 77 17.23 13.51 -12.26
C ASP A 77 16.76 14.18 -13.54
N ARG A 78 16.70 15.53 -13.52
CA ARG A 78 16.39 16.33 -14.70
C ARG A 78 17.23 17.60 -14.80
N HIS A 79 17.79 17.79 -15.98
CA HIS A 79 18.34 19.06 -16.42
C HIS A 79 17.22 19.98 -16.86
N VAL A 80 17.09 21.14 -16.21
CA VAL A 80 16.05 22.14 -16.46
C VAL A 80 16.74 23.46 -16.85
N LEU A 81 16.19 24.17 -17.83
CA LEU A 81 16.71 25.48 -18.30
C LEU A 81 18.18 25.46 -18.74
N ALA A 82 18.73 24.30 -19.12
CA ALA A 82 20.12 24.08 -19.52
C ALA A 82 21.20 24.45 -18.48
N VAL A 83 20.80 24.90 -17.28
CA VAL A 83 21.71 25.41 -16.24
C VAL A 83 21.33 24.97 -14.83
N LEU A 84 20.27 24.17 -14.66
CA LEU A 84 19.84 23.67 -13.36
C LEU A 84 19.74 22.16 -13.39
N ASP A 85 20.38 21.52 -12.43
CA ASP A 85 20.26 20.09 -12.18
C ASP A 85 19.28 19.89 -11.04
N VAL A 86 18.15 19.25 -11.33
CA VAL A 86 17.11 18.93 -10.35
C VAL A 86 17.16 17.45 -10.07
N ASN A 87 17.54 17.10 -8.85
CA ASN A 87 17.43 15.74 -8.32
C ASN A 87 16.20 15.67 -7.40
N LEU A 88 15.32 14.72 -7.66
CA LEU A 88 14.21 14.37 -6.79
C LEU A 88 14.51 13.04 -6.11
N SER A 89 14.35 13.00 -4.79
CA SER A 89 14.64 11.82 -3.97
C SER A 89 13.65 11.69 -2.81
N HIS A 90 13.74 10.57 -2.09
CA HIS A 90 12.95 10.29 -0.88
C HIS A 90 11.45 10.55 -1.04
N PRO A 91 10.77 9.87 -1.98
CA PRO A 91 9.34 10.02 -2.14
C PRO A 91 8.60 9.56 -0.88
N ARG A 92 7.59 10.32 -0.47
CA ARG A 92 6.69 10.00 0.64
C ARG A 92 5.26 10.03 0.14
N LEU A 93 4.62 8.87 0.15
CA LEU A 93 3.22 8.69 -0.21
C LEU A 93 2.32 9.02 0.98
N THR A 94 1.16 9.60 0.71
CA THR A 94 0.08 9.75 1.67
C THR A 94 -1.25 9.51 0.95
N LEU A 95 -2.16 8.76 1.57
CA LEU A 95 -3.48 8.47 1.01
C LEU A 95 -4.46 9.60 1.37
N LEU A 96 -5.20 10.12 0.38
CA LEU A 96 -6.23 11.15 0.58
C LEU A 96 -7.61 10.58 0.22
N PRO A 97 -8.23 9.76 1.10
CA PRO A 97 -9.49 9.09 0.82
C PRO A 97 -10.65 10.06 0.56
N GLU A 98 -10.68 11.22 1.22
CA GLU A 98 -11.73 12.25 1.08
C GLU A 98 -11.77 12.85 -0.33
N ARG A 99 -10.63 12.80 -1.03
CA ARG A 99 -10.48 13.32 -2.40
C ARG A 99 -10.36 12.21 -3.44
N ASN A 100 -10.30 10.95 -3.01
CA ASN A 100 -9.95 9.80 -3.84
C ASN A 100 -8.62 10.00 -4.60
N ARG A 101 -7.59 10.54 -3.93
CA ARG A 101 -6.28 10.86 -4.52
C ARG A 101 -5.12 10.35 -3.67
N LEU A 102 -3.94 10.33 -4.27
CA LEU A 102 -2.67 10.11 -3.59
C LEU A 102 -1.92 11.43 -3.53
N ALA A 103 -1.37 11.77 -2.36
CA ALA A 103 -0.36 12.80 -2.22
C ALA A 103 1.03 12.16 -2.24
N VAL A 104 1.95 12.84 -2.94
CA VAL A 104 3.35 12.46 -3.07
C VAL A 104 4.17 13.69 -2.73
N ALA A 105 4.94 13.62 -1.64
CA ALA A 105 5.95 14.61 -1.30
C ALA A 105 7.32 14.07 -1.65
N VAL A 106 8.13 14.84 -2.38
CA VAL A 106 9.49 14.46 -2.77
C VAL A 106 10.47 15.55 -2.39
N ASP A 107 11.64 15.15 -1.92
CA ASP A 107 12.71 16.08 -1.60
C ASP A 107 13.44 16.45 -2.89
N ALA A 108 13.61 17.75 -3.10
CA ALA A 108 14.22 18.31 -4.30
C ALA A 108 15.56 18.93 -3.94
N THR A 109 16.60 18.59 -4.69
CA THR A 109 17.92 19.25 -4.65
C THR A 109 18.16 19.89 -6.00
N ILE A 110 18.45 21.19 -6.01
CA ILE A 110 18.64 22.00 -7.21
C ILE A 110 20.07 22.54 -7.19
N ALA A 111 20.91 22.07 -8.08
CA ALA A 111 22.30 22.51 -8.21
C ALA A 111 22.51 23.33 -9.49
N HIS A 112 23.49 24.24 -9.45
CA HIS A 112 23.99 24.91 -10.65
C HIS A 112 25.30 24.24 -11.10
N PRO A 113 25.53 24.07 -12.42
CA PRO A 113 26.76 23.48 -12.96
C PRO A 113 28.02 24.31 -12.68
N LEU A 114 27.87 25.62 -12.43
CA LEU A 114 28.97 26.59 -12.32
C LEU A 114 29.36 26.90 -10.87
N ASP A 115 29.39 25.86 -10.03
CA ASP A 115 29.72 25.88 -8.59
C ASP A 115 28.91 26.88 -7.74
N GLY A 116 28.02 26.34 -6.92
CA GLY A 116 27.25 27.07 -5.91
C GLY A 116 26.62 26.11 -4.91
N ALA A 117 26.26 26.61 -3.73
CA ALA A 117 25.55 25.78 -2.75
C ALA A 117 24.19 25.33 -3.34
N PRO A 118 23.86 24.02 -3.30
CA PRO A 118 22.59 23.55 -3.82
C PRO A 118 21.42 24.12 -3.01
N PHE A 119 20.30 24.35 -3.68
CA PHE A 119 19.04 24.67 -3.03
C PHE A 119 18.30 23.38 -2.70
N THR A 120 17.77 23.28 -1.49
CA THR A 120 16.95 22.17 -1.04
C THR A 120 15.49 22.59 -0.95
N GLY A 121 14.59 21.64 -1.16
CA GLY A 121 13.16 21.92 -1.10
C GLY A 121 12.31 20.66 -1.06
N THR A 122 11.01 20.86 -1.07
CA THR A 122 10.01 19.79 -1.14
C THR A 122 8.97 20.13 -2.18
N LEU A 123 8.74 19.20 -3.10
CA LEU A 123 7.67 19.27 -4.10
C LEU A 123 6.53 18.35 -3.66
N ALA A 124 5.35 18.94 -3.46
CA ALA A 124 4.13 18.22 -3.09
C ALA A 124 3.19 18.11 -4.29
N ILE A 125 2.83 16.89 -4.66
CA ILE A 125 2.02 16.57 -5.82
C ILE A 125 0.83 15.72 -5.37
N GLU A 126 -0.36 16.03 -5.84
CA GLU A 126 -1.51 15.15 -5.73
C GLU A 126 -1.82 14.51 -7.10
N SER A 127 -2.20 13.23 -7.11
CA SER A 127 -2.57 12.52 -8.33
C SER A 127 -3.80 11.67 -8.10
N ALA A 128 -4.67 11.60 -9.10
CA ALA A 128 -5.71 10.57 -9.15
C ALA A 128 -5.11 9.23 -9.57
N LEU A 129 -5.93 8.18 -9.45
CA LEU A 129 -5.62 6.83 -9.90
C LEU A 129 -6.58 6.43 -11.01
N ALA A 130 -6.06 5.77 -12.03
CA ALA A 130 -6.86 5.24 -13.11
C ALA A 130 -6.32 3.89 -13.57
N TYR A 131 -7.20 3.05 -14.09
CA TYR A 131 -6.78 1.84 -14.79
C TYR A 131 -6.38 2.20 -16.23
N ASP A 132 -5.25 1.67 -16.68
CA ASP A 132 -4.83 1.66 -18.07
C ASP A 132 -4.93 0.23 -18.64
N PRO A 133 -5.90 -0.04 -19.53
CA PRO A 133 -6.07 -1.37 -20.12
C PRO A 133 -4.93 -1.74 -21.08
N ALA A 134 -4.18 -0.77 -21.63
CA ALA A 134 -3.10 -1.05 -22.57
C ALA A 134 -1.89 -1.70 -21.85
N THR A 135 -1.60 -1.23 -20.64
CA THR A 135 -0.49 -1.74 -19.81
C THR A 135 -0.95 -2.71 -18.72
N MET A 136 -2.26 -2.95 -18.59
CA MET A 136 -2.87 -3.72 -17.49
C MET A 136 -2.45 -3.18 -16.12
N SER A 137 -2.39 -1.86 -15.97
CA SER A 137 -1.84 -1.21 -14.78
C SER A 137 -2.79 -0.23 -14.14
N VAL A 138 -2.71 -0.12 -12.81
CA VAL A 138 -3.14 1.09 -12.11
C VAL A 138 -2.05 2.14 -12.27
N VAL A 139 -2.39 3.26 -12.88
CA VAL A 139 -1.49 4.37 -13.17
C VAL A 139 -1.89 5.62 -12.40
N LEU A 140 -0.90 6.47 -12.13
CA LEU A 140 -1.13 7.84 -11.69
C LEU A 140 -1.67 8.68 -12.86
N ARG A 141 -2.67 9.51 -12.59
CA ARG A 141 -3.31 10.37 -13.59
C ARG A 141 -3.64 11.74 -13.02
N ASP A 142 -3.55 12.74 -13.89
CA ASP A 142 -3.84 14.14 -13.59
C ASP A 142 -3.03 14.63 -12.38
N PRO A 143 -1.68 14.58 -12.44
CA PRO A 143 -0.84 15.08 -11.37
C PRO A 143 -0.98 16.61 -11.26
N GLU A 144 -1.20 17.08 -10.05
CA GLU A 144 -1.39 18.48 -9.72
C GLU A 144 -0.39 18.87 -8.64
N VAL A 145 0.42 19.88 -8.93
CA VAL A 145 1.34 20.43 -7.93
C VAL A 145 0.55 21.21 -6.91
N ARG A 146 0.66 20.83 -5.65
CA ARG A 146 0.04 21.55 -4.54
C ARG A 146 0.89 22.70 -4.05
N ASN A 147 2.18 22.43 -3.91
CA ASN A 147 3.15 23.41 -3.47
C ASN A 147 4.57 22.97 -3.85
N PHE A 148 5.44 23.93 -4.09
CA PHE A 148 6.88 23.70 -4.22
C PHE A 148 7.63 24.71 -3.35
N THR A 149 8.09 24.24 -2.20
CA THR A 149 8.88 25.05 -1.26
C THR A 149 10.36 24.79 -1.50
N VAL A 150 11.15 25.86 -1.65
CA VAL A 150 12.61 25.79 -1.79
C VAL A 150 13.24 26.77 -0.81
N ASP A 151 14.23 26.30 -0.05
CA ASP A 151 14.90 27.07 0.98
C ASP A 151 15.71 28.22 0.36
N ARG A 152 15.60 29.42 0.95
CA ARG A 152 16.32 30.64 0.53
C ARG A 152 16.05 31.06 -0.92
N LEU A 153 14.94 30.60 -1.51
CA LEU A 153 14.55 31.03 -2.84
C LEU A 153 13.94 32.44 -2.82
N PRO A 154 14.38 33.36 -3.70
CA PRO A 154 13.74 34.66 -3.81
C PRO A 154 12.32 34.54 -4.41
N GLU A 155 11.33 35.24 -3.83
CA GLU A 155 9.92 35.15 -4.24
C GLU A 155 9.66 35.41 -5.73
N ARG A 156 10.50 36.22 -6.38
CA ARG A 156 10.41 36.51 -7.82
C ARG A 156 10.52 35.28 -8.73
N TRP A 157 11.07 34.17 -8.20
CA TRP A 157 11.22 32.90 -8.92
C TRP A 157 10.11 31.87 -8.61
N SER A 158 9.25 32.16 -7.64
CA SER A 158 8.21 31.23 -7.18
C SER A 158 7.29 30.77 -8.32
N ARG A 159 6.87 31.67 -9.21
CA ARG A 159 5.99 31.34 -10.34
C ARG A 159 6.66 30.40 -11.33
N GLN A 160 7.91 30.70 -11.69
CA GLN A 160 8.70 29.90 -12.63
C GLN A 160 8.98 28.51 -12.05
N LEU A 161 9.28 28.43 -10.75
CA LEU A 161 9.44 27.13 -10.08
C LEU A 161 8.15 26.32 -10.03
N ASN A 162 7.01 26.94 -9.72
CA ASN A 162 5.73 26.23 -9.74
C ASN A 162 5.40 25.70 -11.15
N ALA A 163 5.65 26.50 -12.19
CA ALA A 163 5.47 26.06 -13.58
C ALA A 163 6.44 24.90 -13.94
N ALA A 164 7.71 24.99 -13.56
CA ALA A 164 8.69 23.93 -13.77
C ALA A 164 8.32 22.65 -12.99
N GLY A 165 7.89 22.80 -11.74
CA GLY A 165 7.41 21.72 -10.89
C GLY A 165 6.19 21.02 -11.51
N ALA A 166 5.25 21.77 -12.09
CA ALA A 166 4.08 21.21 -12.77
C ALA A 166 4.47 20.37 -14.00
N LEU A 167 5.42 20.86 -14.80
CA LEU A 167 5.95 20.11 -15.94
C LEU A 167 6.66 18.83 -15.48
N ILE A 168 7.51 18.92 -14.46
CA ILE A 168 8.24 17.77 -13.90
C ILE A 168 7.26 16.75 -13.31
N ALA A 169 6.29 17.20 -12.52
CA ALA A 169 5.25 16.35 -11.93
C ALA A 169 4.46 15.61 -13.00
N THR A 170 4.08 16.31 -14.07
CA THR A 170 3.41 15.71 -15.23
C THR A 170 4.30 14.66 -15.89
N GLN A 171 5.56 14.98 -16.17
CA GLN A 171 6.46 14.04 -16.84
C GLN A 171 6.78 12.80 -16.00
N LEU A 172 6.87 12.96 -14.68
CA LEU A 172 7.22 11.89 -13.76
C LEU A 172 6.03 10.98 -13.43
N LEU A 173 4.86 11.57 -13.22
CA LEU A 173 3.70 10.86 -12.67
C LEU A 173 2.60 10.59 -13.70
N GLN A 174 2.45 11.37 -14.77
CA GLN A 174 1.36 11.13 -15.73
C GLN A 174 1.54 9.77 -16.41
N GLY A 175 0.56 8.87 -16.21
CA GLY A 175 0.60 7.52 -16.76
C GLY A 175 1.60 6.59 -16.08
N ALA A 176 2.25 7.02 -14.99
CA ALA A 176 3.24 6.21 -14.31
C ALA A 176 2.56 5.01 -13.61
N PRO A 177 2.95 3.75 -13.92
CA PRO A 177 2.32 2.59 -13.30
C PRO A 177 2.76 2.45 -11.84
N ILE A 178 1.78 2.28 -10.95
CA ILE A 178 1.99 2.00 -9.52
C ILE A 178 1.77 0.52 -9.24
N TYR A 179 0.88 -0.11 -10.00
CA TYR A 179 0.73 -1.55 -9.98
C TYR A 179 0.43 -2.08 -11.38
N THR A 180 1.04 -3.19 -11.76
CA THR A 180 0.74 -3.90 -12.99
C THR A 180 0.15 -5.24 -12.63
N PHE A 181 -1.08 -5.49 -13.06
CA PHE A 181 -1.72 -6.79 -12.89
C PHE A 181 -1.07 -7.80 -13.82
N LYS A 182 -0.88 -9.02 -13.32
CA LYS A 182 -0.61 -10.16 -14.19
C LYS A 182 -1.90 -10.59 -14.89
N PRO A 183 -1.84 -11.14 -16.12
CA PRO A 183 -3.02 -11.61 -16.82
C PRO A 183 -3.89 -12.58 -16.01
N GLU A 184 -3.26 -13.42 -15.17
CA GLU A 184 -3.96 -14.38 -14.31
C GLU A 184 -4.76 -13.69 -13.21
N GLN A 185 -4.33 -12.51 -12.75
CA GLN A 185 -5.05 -11.74 -11.73
C GLN A 185 -6.27 -11.02 -12.30
N LEU A 186 -6.27 -10.78 -13.62
CA LEU A 186 -7.42 -10.25 -14.35
C LEU A 186 -8.38 -11.37 -14.78
N ASN A 187 -8.05 -12.63 -14.53
CA ASN A 187 -8.87 -13.77 -14.89
C ASN A 187 -9.57 -14.32 -13.65
N ILE A 188 -10.88 -14.04 -13.53
CA ILE A 188 -11.68 -14.48 -12.38
C ILE A 188 -12.66 -15.55 -12.84
N GLY A 189 -12.36 -16.80 -12.49
CA GLY A 189 -13.20 -17.95 -12.85
C GLY A 189 -13.16 -18.30 -14.34
N GLY A 190 -12.03 -18.08 -15.02
CA GLY A 190 -11.87 -18.35 -16.46
C GLY A 190 -12.33 -17.21 -17.37
N VAL A 191 -12.86 -16.13 -16.82
CA VAL A 191 -13.35 -14.96 -17.57
C VAL A 191 -12.43 -13.77 -17.33
N PRO A 192 -11.88 -13.13 -18.39
CA PRO A 192 -11.11 -11.90 -18.26
C PRO A 192 -12.03 -10.75 -17.80
N ARG A 193 -11.61 -10.08 -16.73
CA ARG A 193 -12.29 -8.90 -16.16
C ARG A 193 -11.33 -7.74 -16.05
N GLN A 194 -11.88 -6.54 -16.24
CA GLN A 194 -11.13 -5.31 -16.09
C GLN A 194 -11.38 -4.71 -14.70
N PRO A 195 -10.36 -4.11 -14.09
CA PRO A 195 -10.53 -3.14 -13.03
C PRO A 195 -11.50 -2.03 -13.46
N GLY A 196 -12.54 -1.84 -12.66
CA GLY A 196 -13.51 -0.78 -12.78
C GLY A 196 -13.21 0.33 -11.78
N GLN A 197 -14.03 0.39 -10.72
CA GLN A 197 -13.93 1.46 -9.71
C GLN A 197 -12.64 1.33 -8.87
N ILE A 198 -11.92 2.44 -8.75
CA ILE A 198 -10.73 2.58 -7.90
C ILE A 198 -11.05 3.56 -6.77
N THR A 199 -10.87 3.10 -5.53
CA THR A 199 -11.18 3.86 -4.32
C THR A 199 -9.97 3.90 -3.39
N VAL A 200 -9.51 5.10 -3.07
CA VAL A 200 -8.49 5.35 -2.04
C VAL A 200 -9.15 5.23 -0.67
N LEU A 201 -8.57 4.39 0.17
CA LEU A 201 -8.96 4.15 1.56
C LEU A 201 -7.89 4.74 2.49
N SER A 202 -8.17 4.76 3.80
CA SER A 202 -7.22 5.23 4.80
C SER A 202 -5.96 4.35 4.95
N HIS A 203 -5.99 3.11 4.47
CA HIS A 203 -4.91 2.12 4.63
C HIS A 203 -4.45 1.50 3.30
N GLY A 204 -5.03 1.93 2.18
CA GLY A 204 -4.72 1.35 0.89
C GLY A 204 -5.57 1.89 -0.26
N VAL A 205 -5.49 1.22 -1.40
CA VAL A 205 -6.30 1.48 -2.58
C VAL A 205 -7.04 0.20 -2.94
N ASN A 206 -8.36 0.25 -2.91
CA ASN A 206 -9.20 -0.85 -3.38
C ASN A 206 -9.53 -0.66 -4.87
N VAL A 207 -9.45 -1.76 -5.59
CA VAL A 207 -9.79 -1.84 -7.01
C VAL A 207 -10.84 -2.92 -7.18
N ARG A 208 -12.03 -2.51 -7.60
CA ARG A 208 -13.14 -3.43 -7.85
C ARG A 208 -13.13 -3.85 -9.31
N PHE A 209 -13.29 -5.15 -9.57
CA PHE A 209 -13.45 -5.69 -10.91
C PHE A 209 -14.91 -5.60 -11.34
N ASP A 210 -15.13 -5.28 -12.61
CA ASP A 210 -16.49 -5.18 -13.13
C ASP A 210 -17.17 -6.54 -13.21
N SER A 211 -18.42 -6.59 -12.73
CA SER A 211 -19.36 -7.70 -12.94
C SER A 211 -20.11 -7.41 -14.24
N ARG A 212 -19.83 -8.17 -15.31
CA ARG A 212 -20.64 -8.12 -16.53
C ARG A 212 -22.09 -8.47 -16.28
#